data_AF-A0A2D0N7L3-F1
#
_entry.id   AF-A0A2D0N7L3-F1
#
_cell.length_a   1.000
_cell.length_b   1.000
_cell.length_c   1.000
_cell.angle_alpha   90.00
_cell.angle_beta   90.00
_cell.angle_gamma   90.00
#
_symmetry.space_group_name_H-M   'P 1'
#
loop_
_entity.id
_entity.type
_entity.pdbx_description
1 polymer ?
#
loop_
_entity_poly.entity_id
_entity_poly.type
_entity_poly.pdbx_seq_one_letter_code
_entity_poly.pdbx_strand_id
1 'polypeptide(L)'
;MIREYDLSDPTDLEMLKSDFEMYSADEWQEFIDFSLEDGNKRKISYDERGCLMTARKKATYHSHPTVKQMVWALKIADKIEEIKKGGGKEPTEKE
;
A
#
# COMPACT_ATOMS: atom_id res chain seq x y z
N MET A 1 -5.95 -5.39 -7.00
CA MET A 1 -5.20 -6.58 -7.44
C MET A 1 -4.33 -6.98 -6.25
N ILE A 2 -4.51 -8.17 -5.69
CA ILE A 2 -3.81 -8.54 -4.45
C ILE A 2 -2.47 -9.16 -4.83
N ARG A 3 -1.37 -8.52 -4.43
CA ARG A 3 -0.02 -9.08 -4.64
C ARG A 3 0.23 -10.20 -3.64
N GLU A 4 0.51 -11.39 -4.16
CA GLU A 4 0.92 -12.56 -3.38
C GLU A 4 2.39 -12.80 -3.63
N TYR A 5 3.19 -12.74 -2.55
CA TYR A 5 4.62 -12.94 -2.63
C TYR A 5 5.05 -14.20 -1.90
N ASP A 6 5.86 -15.05 -2.53
CA ASP A 6 6.49 -16.21 -1.90
C ASP A 6 7.83 -15.80 -1.26
N LEU A 7 7.88 -15.81 0.08
CA LEU A 7 9.07 -15.36 0.81
C LEU A 7 10.24 -16.35 0.78
N SER A 8 10.04 -17.53 0.19
CA SER A 8 11.07 -18.56 0.04
C SER A 8 11.74 -18.47 -1.33
N ASP A 9 11.07 -17.86 -2.31
CA ASP A 9 11.57 -17.67 -3.66
C ASP A 9 12.37 -16.36 -3.79
N PRO A 10 13.64 -16.42 -4.25
CA PRO A 10 14.49 -15.24 -4.35
C PRO A 10 14.03 -14.25 -5.43
N THR A 11 13.41 -14.72 -6.53
CA THR A 11 12.90 -13.84 -7.59
C THR A 11 11.72 -13.01 -7.06
N ASP A 12 10.87 -13.65 -6.27
CA ASP A 12 9.71 -13.01 -5.65
C ASP A 12 10.12 -11.94 -4.63
N LEU A 13 11.20 -12.18 -3.88
CA LEU A 13 11.82 -11.16 -3.01
C LEU A 13 12.39 -9.97 -3.79
N GLU A 14 12.94 -10.18 -4.99
CA GLU A 14 13.41 -9.10 -5.84
C GLU A 14 12.24 -8.28 -6.42
N MET A 15 11.19 -8.95 -6.89
CA MET A 15 9.96 -8.28 -7.34
C MET A 15 9.33 -7.45 -6.22
N LEU A 16 9.21 -8.02 -5.01
CA LEU A 16 8.71 -7.32 -3.83
C LEU A 16 9.48 -6.03 -3.53
N LYS A 17 10.81 -6.05 -3.64
CA LYS A 17 11.64 -4.86 -3.44
C LYS A 17 11.37 -3.83 -4.52
N SER A 18 11.35 -4.26 -5.78
CA SER A 18 11.08 -3.38 -6.91
C SER A 18 9.68 -2.73 -6.80
N ASP A 19 8.65 -3.50 -6.42
CA ASP A 19 7.30 -3.00 -6.18
C ASP A 19 7.26 -1.98 -5.04
N PHE A 20 8.00 -2.22 -3.97
CA PHE A 20 8.08 -1.29 -2.84
C PHE A 20 8.81 0.00 -3.22
N GLU A 21 9.91 -0.10 -3.98
CA GLU A 21 10.70 1.02 -4.48
C GLU A 21 9.96 1.83 -5.56
N MET A 22 8.95 1.24 -6.20
CA MET A 22 8.06 1.96 -7.13
C MET A 22 7.29 3.08 -6.43
N TYR A 23 6.98 2.92 -5.14
CA TYR A 23 6.26 3.92 -4.36
C TYR A 23 7.23 4.85 -3.62
N SER A 24 7.15 6.14 -3.97
CA SER A 24 7.91 7.20 -3.33
C SER A 24 7.38 7.50 -1.92
N ALA A 25 8.21 8.15 -1.09
CA ALA A 25 7.79 8.59 0.24
C ALA A 25 6.56 9.52 0.24
N ASP A 26 6.35 10.25 -0.86
CA ASP A 26 5.17 11.10 -1.08
C ASP A 26 3.91 10.26 -1.34
N GLU A 27 3.98 9.25 -2.21
CA GLU A 27 2.87 8.32 -2.47
C GLU A 27 2.47 7.55 -1.20
N TRP A 28 3.46 7.11 -0.41
CA TRP A 28 3.19 6.52 0.91
C TRP A 28 2.48 7.51 1.85
N GLN A 29 2.81 8.80 1.76
CA GLN A 29 2.11 9.84 2.52
C GLN A 29 0.66 9.99 2.06
N GLU A 30 0.38 9.96 0.76
CA GLU A 30 -0.98 10.01 0.23
C GLU A 30 -1.84 8.85 0.74
N PHE A 31 -1.29 7.65 0.87
CA PHE A 31 -1.99 6.51 1.46
C PHE A 31 -2.30 6.74 2.95
N ILE A 32 -1.38 7.35 3.69
CA ILE A 32 -1.58 7.71 5.10
C ILE A 32 -2.68 8.77 5.21
N ASP A 33 -2.63 9.84 4.42
CA ASP A 33 -3.65 10.89 4.41
C ASP A 33 -5.03 10.33 4.04
N PHE A 34 -5.12 9.49 3.00
CA PHE A 34 -6.35 8.81 2.63
C PHE A 34 -6.93 7.98 3.78
N SER A 35 -6.06 7.30 4.53
CA SER A 35 -6.47 6.52 5.69
C SER A 35 -6.99 7.39 6.84
N LEU A 36 -6.55 8.65 6.92
CA LEU A 36 -6.92 9.62 7.97
C LEU A 36 -8.19 10.41 7.62
N GLU A 37 -8.65 10.40 6.37
CA GLU A 37 -9.92 10.98 5.97
C GLU A 37 -11.09 10.37 6.76
N ASP A 38 -12.01 11.21 7.26
CA ASP A 38 -13.11 10.78 8.15
C ASP A 38 -13.96 9.63 7.59
N GLY A 39 -14.20 9.59 6.28
CA GLY A 39 -14.94 8.50 5.61
C GLY A 39 -14.18 7.17 5.52
N ASN A 40 -12.86 7.20 5.67
CA ASN A 40 -11.96 6.05 5.52
C ASN A 40 -11.35 5.61 6.85
N LYS A 41 -11.55 6.38 7.93
CA LYS A 41 -10.99 6.06 9.25
C LYS A 41 -11.35 4.67 9.77
N ARG A 42 -12.51 4.16 9.36
CA ARG A 42 -13.02 2.81 9.72
C ARG A 42 -12.61 1.72 8.73
N LYS A 43 -12.10 2.08 7.55
CA LYS A 43 -11.68 1.14 6.50
C LYS A 43 -10.23 0.70 6.68
N ILE A 44 -9.40 1.59 7.24
CA ILE A 44 -7.99 1.36 7.54
C ILE A 44 -7.77 1.47 9.04
N SER A 45 -7.23 0.40 9.63
CA SER A 45 -6.96 0.26 11.05
C SER A 45 -5.72 1.04 11.47
N TYR A 46 -5.60 1.36 12.76
CA TYR A 46 -4.41 2.05 13.31
C TYR A 46 -3.11 1.31 13.03
N ASP A 47 -3.13 -0.02 13.09
CA ASP A 47 -1.99 -0.89 12.84
C ASP A 47 -1.53 -0.81 11.37
N GLU A 48 -2.49 -0.84 10.44
CA GLU A 48 -2.25 -0.64 8.99
C GLU A 48 -1.62 0.74 8.73
N ARG A 49 -2.12 1.80 9.38
CA ARG A 49 -1.51 3.14 9.29
C ARG A 49 -0.08 3.18 9.80
N GLY A 50 0.20 2.49 10.92
CA GLY A 50 1.54 2.37 11.47
C GLY A 50 2.51 1.70 10.49
N CYS A 51 2.02 0.69 9.77
CA CYS A 51 2.79 0.06 8.69
C CYS A 51 3.10 1.04 7.56
N LEU A 52 2.11 1.79 7.06
CA LEU A 52 2.31 2.81 6.02
C LEU A 52 3.29 3.91 6.45
N MET A 53 3.19 4.39 7.70
CA MET A 53 4.14 5.37 8.25
C MET A 53 5.57 4.83 8.28
N THR A 54 5.73 3.54 8.61
CA THR A 54 7.02 2.88 8.61
C THR A 54 7.57 2.73 7.19
N ALA A 55 6.71 2.32 6.23
CA ALA A 55 7.05 2.23 4.82
C ALA A 55 7.52 3.57 4.27
N ARG A 56 6.74 4.65 4.49
CA ARG A 56 7.11 6.03 4.13
C ARG A 56 8.48 6.42 4.67
N LYS A 57 8.70 6.22 5.97
CA LYS A 57 9.95 6.59 6.62
C LYS A 57 11.12 5.85 5.96
N LYS A 58 10.96 4.56 5.70
CA LYS A 58 11.98 3.72 5.06
C LYS A 58 12.27 4.14 3.62
N ALA A 59 11.24 4.42 2.82
CA ALA A 59 11.38 4.96 1.47
C ALA A 59 12.14 6.30 1.45
N THR A 60 11.90 7.17 2.44
CA THR A 60 12.63 8.46 2.57
C THR A 60 14.14 8.26 2.78
N TYR A 61 14.53 7.19 3.47
CA TYR A 61 15.93 6.87 3.74
C TYR A 61 16.53 5.88 2.73
N HIS A 62 15.90 5.67 1.57
CA HIS A 62 16.31 4.65 0.58
C HIS A 62 16.63 3.30 1.23
N SER A 63 15.81 2.93 2.21
CA SER A 63 15.98 1.73 3.02
C SER A 63 14.70 0.91 2.96
N HIS A 64 14.83 -0.39 3.22
CA HIS A 64 13.68 -1.30 3.19
C HIS A 64 13.32 -1.71 4.62
N PRO A 65 12.02 -1.82 4.95
CA PRO A 65 11.60 -2.54 6.14
C PRO A 65 11.82 -4.06 5.95
N THR A 66 11.42 -4.87 6.93
CA THR A 66 11.51 -6.33 6.76
C THR A 66 10.62 -6.79 5.61
N VAL A 67 10.99 -7.89 4.94
CA VAL A 67 10.23 -8.51 3.84
C VAL A 67 8.73 -8.60 4.16
N LYS A 68 8.39 -9.09 5.36
CA LYS A 68 6.99 -9.19 5.81
C LYS A 68 6.29 -7.83 5.89
N GLN A 69 6.99 -6.79 6.35
CA GLN A 69 6.44 -5.44 6.40
C GLN A 69 6.28 -4.83 5.01
N MET A 70 7.17 -5.13 4.05
CA MET A 70 7.02 -4.69 2.66
C MET A 70 5.76 -5.29 2.04
N VAL A 71 5.59 -6.61 2.16
CA VAL A 71 4.38 -7.31 1.68
C VAL A 71 3.13 -6.69 2.33
N TRP A 72 3.17 -6.45 3.63
CA TRP A 72 2.03 -5.90 4.32
C TRP A 72 1.72 -4.45 3.90
N ALA A 73 2.75 -3.61 3.75
CA ALA A 73 2.60 -2.25 3.25
C ALA A 73 1.98 -2.21 1.85
N LEU A 74 2.47 -3.05 0.93
CA LEU A 74 1.92 -3.16 -0.42
C LEU A 74 0.47 -3.65 -0.42
N LYS A 75 0.14 -4.66 0.40
CA LYS A 75 -1.26 -5.12 0.56
C LYS A 75 -2.18 -4.01 1.06
N ILE A 76 -1.71 -3.15 1.96
CA ILE A 76 -2.48 -2.00 2.44
C ILE A 76 -2.63 -0.95 1.32
N ALA A 77 -1.58 -0.69 0.54
CA ALA A 77 -1.63 0.20 -0.61
C ALA A 77 -2.66 -0.30 -1.64
N ASP A 78 -2.59 -1.56 -2.07
CA ASP A 78 -3.56 -2.17 -2.99
C ASP A 78 -5.00 -2.05 -2.45
N LYS A 79 -5.20 -2.31 -1.14
CA LYS A 79 -6.50 -2.13 -0.48
C LYS A 79 -6.99 -0.68 -0.55
N ILE A 80 -6.12 0.29 -0.31
CA ILE A 80 -6.46 1.72 -0.39
C ILE A 80 -6.83 2.10 -1.82
N GLU A 81 -6.06 1.64 -2.81
CA GLU A 81 -6.35 1.89 -4.22
C GLU A 81 -7.68 1.26 -4.64
N GLU A 82 -8.00 0.05 -4.16
CA GLU A 82 -9.31 -0.58 -4.37
C GLU A 82 -10.45 0.21 -3.72
N ILE A 83 -10.24 0.79 -2.54
CA ILE A 83 -11.23 1.67 -1.89
C ILE A 83 -11.38 2.98 -2.66
N LYS A 84 -10.28 3.58 -3.13
CA LYS A 84 -10.29 4.80 -3.97
C LYS A 84 -11.05 4.54 -5.26
N LYS A 85 -10.79 3.40 -5.92
CA LYS A 85 -11.44 2.99 -7.16
C LYS A 85 -12.91 2.59 -6.96
N GLY A 86 -13.24 1.87 -5.89
CA GLY A 86 -14.61 1.48 -5.53
C GLY A 86 -15.48 2.60 -4.95
N GLY A 87 -14.88 3.73 -4.56
CA GLY A 87 -15.59 4.97 -4.20
C GLY A 87 -15.99 5.82 -5.41
N GLY A 88 -15.38 5.58 -6.57
CA GLY A 88 -15.88 6.01 -7.86
C GLY A 88 -16.86 4.98 -8.38
N LYS A 89 -18.17 5.24 -8.21
CA LYS A 89 -19.12 4.71 -9.19
C LYS A 89 -18.70 5.28 -10.54
N GLU A 90 -17.99 4.49 -11.34
CA GLU A 90 -18.15 4.59 -12.78
C GLU A 90 -19.53 3.97 -13.05
N PRO A 91 -20.58 4.74 -13.41
CA PRO A 91 -21.78 4.14 -13.94
C PRO A 91 -21.43 3.61 -15.33
N THR A 92 -20.89 2.39 -15.39
CA THR A 92 -20.80 1.66 -16.65
C THR A 92 -22.15 1.03 -16.94
N GLU A 93 -23.16 1.84 -17.29
CA GLU A 93 -24.21 1.36 -18.19
C GLU A 93 -25.01 2.51 -18.82
N LYS A 94 -25.44 2.21 -20.06
CA LYS A 94 -26.38 2.87 -20.97
C LYS A 94 -25.73 3.81 -21.98
N GLU A 95 -25.91 3.64 -23.29
CA GLU A 95 -26.62 2.68 -24.14
C GLU A 95 -26.13 2.94 -25.58
#